data_AF-A0A2V7UHH5-F1
#
_entry.id   AF-A0A2V7UHH5-F1
#
_cell.length_a   1.000
_cell.length_b   1.000
_cell.length_c   1.000
_cell.angle_alpha   90.00
_cell.angle_beta   90.00
_cell.angle_gamma   90.00
#
_symmetry.space_group_name_H-M   'P 1'
#
loop_
_entity.id
_entity.type
_entity.pdbx_description
1 polymer ?
#
loop_
_entity_poly.entity_id
_entity_poly.type
_entity_poly.pdbx_seq_one_letter_code
_entity_poly.pdbx_strand_id
1 'polypeptide(L)'
;YLLTALFLLLLARRRAGGRVPLWTFLPIQVVWANLHGGFILGPTIVALAAAGEGLESLIFSRAPGAPQPGSSGAPPHRREATRVAGLAVSLVAACLLNPYGVALLKFPFQLTGSSFMGEIWEWQPPFASDFAGTYMMREYVAWGLFGLAIHALTLVRVARRRAAPPGGAFPVLLFVVLLALSLRMQRNVTDFGLGTFPGVAAGATWLLPAAAARRGGRACLAGITLLLLGLAVWFAWSGYPFRPSSRRSAGFGVGFNIPVAGADYLGDNGVRGNAFNTYTTGAYLVYRFYPQVRVAMDSRNDVYGADLYREYKHAATDPKALAAFLKRIDASFVFLDWTLHPVKATLEGLRKIGGWRLVYFDDVVVILVRQDGPFAALAARDGYTLVDPASYRPGTIPPDRAPLVLEEATRAERQSHGALITRVMRENALLALGRRAEALDEEKAIIAADPPFPLHFIFTYLGILRYSAGDLPEAATHFRHALALNHRDKVAAEGLRRSSLPP
;
A
#
# COMPACT_ATOMS: atom_id res chain seq x y z
N TYR A 1 0.55 13.64 -6.20
CA TYR A 1 1.36 14.52 -5.31
C TYR A 1 2.16 15.59 -6.06
N LEU A 2 3.17 15.26 -6.87
CA LEU A 2 4.02 16.29 -7.55
C LEU A 2 3.21 17.32 -8.33
N LEU A 3 2.28 16.87 -9.16
CA LEU A 3 1.46 17.75 -10.01
C LEU A 3 0.48 18.60 -9.19
N THR A 4 -0.09 18.04 -8.12
CA THR A 4 -0.85 18.77 -7.10
C THR A 4 -0.03 19.92 -6.50
N ALA A 5 1.19 19.62 -6.03
CA ALA A 5 2.09 20.61 -5.44
C ALA A 5 2.49 21.70 -6.45
N LEU A 6 2.73 21.32 -7.70
CA LEU A 6 3.06 22.27 -8.78
C LEU A 6 1.90 23.23 -9.05
N PHE A 7 0.67 22.73 -9.14
CA PHE A 7 -0.53 23.56 -9.30
C PHE A 7 -0.68 24.56 -8.15
N LEU A 8 -0.53 24.10 -6.91
CA LEU A 8 -0.62 24.97 -5.72
C LEU A 8 0.49 26.02 -5.70
N LEU A 9 1.72 25.65 -6.07
CA LEU A 9 2.85 26.57 -6.16
C LEU A 9 2.63 27.65 -7.22
N LEU A 10 2.16 27.26 -8.41
CA LEU A 10 1.90 28.20 -9.50
C LEU A 10 0.78 29.18 -9.13
N LEU A 11 -0.31 28.69 -8.53
CA LEU A 11 -1.39 29.54 -8.02
C LEU A 11 -0.90 30.49 -6.92
N ALA A 12 -0.10 29.99 -5.97
CA ALA A 12 0.46 30.81 -4.89
C ALA A 12 1.39 31.90 -5.42
N ARG A 13 2.31 31.57 -6.35
CA ARG A 13 3.20 32.55 -7.01
C ARG A 13 2.40 33.62 -7.72
N ARG A 14 1.33 33.24 -8.40
CA ARG A 14 0.51 34.18 -9.17
C ARG A 14 -0.28 35.11 -8.26
N ARG A 15 -0.80 34.58 -7.15
CA ARG A 15 -1.46 35.39 -6.11
C ARG A 15 -0.49 36.33 -5.39
N ALA A 16 0.78 35.96 -5.28
CA ALA A 16 1.85 36.82 -4.76
C ALA A 16 2.32 37.91 -5.76
N GLY A 17 1.64 38.09 -6.91
CA GLY A 17 2.00 39.06 -7.93
C GLY A 17 3.06 38.59 -8.94
N GLY A 18 3.47 37.32 -8.86
CA GLY A 18 4.38 36.71 -9.83
C GLY A 18 3.75 36.59 -11.22
N ARG A 19 4.54 36.85 -12.26
CA ARG A 19 4.13 36.69 -13.66
C ARG A 19 4.15 35.22 -14.07
N VAL A 20 3.13 34.47 -13.63
CA VAL A 20 2.89 33.09 -14.06
C VAL A 20 1.81 33.07 -15.15
N PRO A 21 2.15 32.79 -16.41
CA PRO A 21 1.15 32.71 -17.47
C PRO A 21 0.14 31.57 -17.22
N LEU A 22 -1.16 31.82 -17.45
CA LEU A 22 -2.21 30.81 -17.25
C LEU A 22 -2.04 29.59 -18.18
N TRP A 23 -1.47 29.80 -19.37
CA TRP A 23 -1.25 28.70 -20.32
C TRP A 23 -0.28 27.65 -19.78
N THR A 24 0.60 27.98 -18.82
CA THR A 24 1.54 27.02 -18.22
C THR A 24 0.84 25.83 -17.56
N PHE A 25 -0.40 26.00 -17.09
CA PHE A 25 -1.18 24.90 -16.49
C PHE A 25 -1.64 23.87 -17.52
N LEU A 26 -1.83 24.27 -18.79
CA LEU A 26 -2.35 23.39 -19.85
C LEU A 26 -1.42 22.20 -20.16
N PRO A 27 -0.12 22.38 -20.50
CA PRO A 27 0.75 21.24 -20.76
C PRO A 27 0.93 20.36 -19.52
N ILE A 28 0.95 20.94 -18.31
CA ILE A 28 1.03 20.16 -17.07
C ILE A 28 -0.22 19.29 -16.90
N GLN A 29 -1.41 19.81 -17.22
CA GLN A 29 -2.65 19.05 -17.16
C GLN A 29 -2.71 17.92 -18.19
N VAL A 30 -2.23 18.17 -19.42
CA VAL A 30 -2.11 17.12 -20.45
C VAL A 30 -1.21 16.00 -19.94
N VAL A 31 -0.04 16.34 -19.39
CA VAL A 31 0.86 15.37 -18.77
C VAL A 31 0.17 14.64 -17.62
N TRP A 32 -0.56 15.34 -16.74
CA TRP A 32 -1.28 14.72 -15.62
C TRP A 32 -2.32 13.70 -16.09
N ALA A 33 -3.15 14.08 -17.06
CA ALA A 33 -4.21 13.23 -17.61
C ALA A 33 -3.67 11.93 -18.21
N ASN A 34 -2.43 11.94 -18.74
CA ASN A 34 -1.79 10.76 -19.32
C ASN A 34 -0.93 9.96 -18.32
N LEU A 35 -0.67 10.47 -17.12
CA LEU A 35 0.17 9.79 -16.12
C LEU A 35 -0.59 9.17 -14.96
N HIS A 36 -1.71 9.76 -14.53
CA HIS A 36 -2.35 9.33 -13.27
C HIS A 36 -3.84 9.64 -13.19
N GLY A 37 -4.64 8.68 -12.67
CA GLY A 37 -6.11 8.80 -12.55
C GLY A 37 -6.61 9.93 -11.64
N GLY A 38 -5.74 10.52 -10.83
CA GLY A 38 -6.04 11.70 -10.00
C GLY A 38 -6.06 13.04 -10.74
N PHE A 39 -5.99 13.04 -12.08
CA PHE A 39 -5.90 14.25 -12.91
C PHE A 39 -7.07 15.25 -12.71
N ILE A 40 -8.24 14.77 -12.25
CA ILE A 40 -9.42 15.61 -11.96
C ILE A 40 -9.12 16.66 -10.86
N LEU A 41 -8.15 16.39 -9.98
CA LEU A 41 -7.75 17.35 -8.95
C LEU A 41 -7.21 18.66 -9.54
N GLY A 42 -6.56 18.63 -10.72
CA GLY A 42 -6.03 19.84 -11.37
C GLY A 42 -7.12 20.88 -11.66
N PRO A 43 -8.13 20.58 -12.50
CA PRO A 43 -9.26 21.47 -12.75
C PRO A 43 -10.01 21.84 -11.47
N THR A 44 -10.16 20.90 -10.53
CA THR A 44 -10.86 21.14 -9.25
C THR A 44 -10.14 22.20 -8.41
N ILE A 45 -8.81 22.10 -8.23
CA ILE A 45 -8.01 23.07 -7.47
C ILE A 45 -8.14 24.46 -8.09
N VAL A 46 -8.05 24.55 -9.42
CA VAL A 46 -8.18 25.83 -10.15
C VAL A 46 -9.59 26.39 -10.05
N ALA A 47 -10.63 25.56 -10.11
CA ALA A 47 -12.02 25.98 -9.90
C ALA A 47 -12.24 26.52 -8.48
N LEU A 48 -11.67 25.88 -7.45
CA LEU A 48 -11.72 26.38 -6.08
C LEU A 48 -10.97 27.71 -5.91
N ALA A 49 -9.86 27.91 -6.63
CA ALA A 49 -9.16 29.18 -6.64
C ALA A 49 -10.03 30.28 -7.28
N ALA A 50 -10.70 29.98 -8.39
CA ALA A 50 -11.65 30.91 -9.01
C ALA A 50 -12.82 31.26 -8.08
N ALA A 51 -13.39 30.26 -7.39
CA ALA A 51 -14.44 30.46 -6.39
C ALA A 51 -13.95 31.33 -5.23
N GLY A 52 -12.72 31.11 -4.76
CA GLY A 52 -12.09 31.94 -3.73
C GLY A 52 -11.98 33.41 -4.14
N GLU A 53 -11.43 33.70 -5.32
CA GLU A 53 -11.37 35.06 -5.88
C GLU A 53 -12.76 35.69 -6.05
N GLY A 54 -13.75 34.89 -6.46
CA GLY A 54 -15.14 35.31 -6.57
C GLY A 54 -15.74 35.72 -5.23
N LEU A 55 -15.60 34.90 -4.20
CA LEU A 55 -16.07 35.20 -2.83
C LEU A 55 -15.40 36.45 -2.28
N GLU A 56 -14.10 36.61 -2.49
CA GLU A 56 -13.37 37.80 -2.05
C GLU A 56 -13.88 39.07 -2.75
N SER A 57 -14.20 38.97 -4.05
CA SER A 57 -14.82 40.07 -4.78
C SER A 57 -16.22 40.44 -4.27
N LEU A 58 -16.91 39.55 -3.55
CA LEU A 58 -18.21 39.87 -2.94
C LEU A 58 -18.04 40.45 -1.54
N ILE A 59 -17.11 39.89 -0.76
CA ILE A 59 -16.94 40.19 0.67
C ILE A 59 -16.09 41.45 0.89
N PHE A 60 -15.02 41.64 0.12
CA PHE A 60 -14.01 42.68 0.39
C PHE A 60 -14.04 43.86 -0.60
N SER A 61 -14.87 43.81 -1.66
CA SER A 61 -14.98 44.91 -2.65
C SER A 61 -15.60 46.22 -2.12
N ARG A 62 -16.07 46.24 -0.87
CA ARG A 62 -16.67 47.41 -0.21
C ARG A 62 -16.00 47.78 1.12
N ALA A 63 -14.87 47.17 1.47
CA ALA A 63 -14.20 47.44 2.73
C ALA A 63 -13.41 48.77 2.70
N PRO A 64 -13.61 49.68 3.67
CA PRO A 64 -12.80 50.90 3.79
C PRO A 64 -11.34 50.51 4.06
N GLY A 65 -10.41 50.90 3.19
CA GLY A 65 -8.98 50.59 3.30
C GLY A 65 -8.52 49.31 2.58
N ALA A 66 -9.35 48.71 1.71
CA ALA A 66 -8.87 47.70 0.78
C ALA A 66 -7.73 48.29 -0.08
N PRO A 67 -6.58 47.60 -0.23
CA PRO A 67 -5.47 48.10 -1.04
C PRO A 67 -6.00 48.43 -2.44
N GLN A 68 -5.80 49.69 -2.87
CA GLN A 68 -6.23 50.12 -4.18
C GLN A 68 -5.64 49.18 -5.24
N PRO A 69 -6.44 48.68 -6.20
CA PRO A 69 -5.96 47.84 -7.29
C PRO A 69 -5.10 48.69 -8.22
N GLY A 70 -3.84 48.91 -7.84
CA GLY A 70 -2.93 49.81 -8.54
C GLY A 70 -1.48 49.76 -8.09
N SER A 71 -1.18 49.33 -6.84
CA SER A 71 0.21 49.31 -6.35
C SER A 71 0.98 48.01 -6.61
N SER A 72 0.33 46.94 -7.08
CA SER A 72 0.96 45.61 -7.25
C SER A 72 0.75 44.95 -8.62
N GLY A 73 0.13 45.62 -9.60
CA GLY A 73 -0.08 45.07 -10.95
C GLY A 73 -1.01 43.85 -11.03
N ALA A 74 -1.60 43.40 -9.92
CA ALA A 74 -2.57 42.31 -9.88
C ALA A 74 -3.95 42.79 -10.40
N PRO A 75 -4.65 42.00 -11.24
CA PRO A 75 -5.98 42.38 -11.72
C PRO A 75 -7.01 42.37 -10.57
N PRO A 76 -8.13 43.10 -10.71
CA PRO A 76 -9.21 43.07 -9.72
C PRO A 76 -9.74 41.65 -9.50
N HIS A 77 -10.07 41.27 -8.26
CA HIS A 77 -10.53 39.93 -7.88
C HIS A 77 -11.58 39.35 -8.84
N ARG A 78 -12.57 40.14 -9.28
CA ARG A 78 -13.60 39.70 -10.25
C ARG A 78 -13.02 39.31 -11.62
N ARG A 79 -12.08 40.10 -12.12
CA ARG A 79 -11.38 39.80 -13.38
C ARG A 79 -10.53 38.54 -13.25
N GLU A 80 -9.89 38.36 -12.09
CA GLU A 80 -9.08 37.17 -11.84
C GLU A 80 -9.92 35.91 -11.68
N ALA A 81 -11.03 35.98 -10.94
CA ALA A 81 -12.00 34.90 -10.84
C ALA A 81 -12.46 34.43 -12.23
N THR A 82 -12.76 35.37 -13.13
CA THR A 82 -13.18 35.05 -14.51
C THR A 82 -12.06 34.37 -15.30
N ARG A 83 -10.82 34.85 -15.19
CA ARG A 83 -9.66 34.27 -15.88
C ARG A 83 -9.32 32.87 -15.38
N VAL A 84 -9.33 32.67 -14.06
CA VAL A 84 -9.06 31.37 -13.44
C VAL A 84 -10.21 30.39 -13.69
N ALA A 85 -11.47 30.85 -13.72
CA ALA A 85 -12.60 30.02 -14.13
C ALA A 85 -12.47 29.56 -15.59
N GLY A 86 -12.11 30.48 -16.50
CA GLY A 86 -11.82 30.15 -17.89
C GLY A 86 -10.66 29.14 -18.01
N LEU A 87 -9.62 29.27 -17.18
CA LEU A 87 -8.56 28.27 -17.10
C LEU A 87 -9.10 26.91 -16.61
N ALA A 88 -9.91 26.85 -15.56
CA ALA A 88 -10.46 25.59 -15.06
C ALA A 88 -11.23 24.83 -16.15
N VAL A 89 -12.06 25.53 -16.93
CA VAL A 89 -12.75 24.97 -18.10
C VAL A 89 -11.75 24.50 -19.16
N SER A 90 -10.73 25.30 -19.46
CA SER A 90 -9.68 24.94 -20.42
C SER A 90 -8.88 23.71 -19.97
N LEU A 91 -8.70 23.50 -18.67
CA LEU A 91 -8.01 22.33 -18.12
C LEU A 91 -8.87 21.07 -18.26
N VAL A 92 -10.20 21.17 -18.14
CA VAL A 92 -11.10 20.05 -18.47
C VAL A 92 -10.97 19.70 -19.95
N ALA A 93 -10.94 20.69 -20.85
CA ALA A 93 -10.70 20.47 -22.27
C ALA A 93 -9.31 19.87 -22.54
N ALA A 94 -8.27 20.32 -21.82
CA ALA A 94 -6.92 19.77 -21.94
C ALA A 94 -6.85 18.29 -21.56
N CYS A 95 -7.72 17.82 -20.65
CA CYS A 95 -7.81 16.39 -20.32
C CYS A 95 -8.25 15.54 -21.52
N LEU A 96 -8.86 16.10 -22.56
CA LEU A 96 -9.24 15.37 -23.78
C LEU A 96 -8.04 14.98 -24.64
N LEU A 97 -6.86 15.59 -24.40
CA LEU A 97 -5.61 15.25 -25.07
C LEU A 97 -4.99 14.00 -24.44
N ASN A 98 -5.65 12.87 -24.62
CA ASN A 98 -5.22 11.55 -24.19
C ASN A 98 -5.77 10.48 -25.16
N PRO A 99 -5.19 9.25 -25.22
CA PRO A 99 -5.64 8.20 -26.14
C PRO A 99 -7.12 7.78 -25.98
N TYR A 100 -7.72 7.98 -24.80
CA TYR A 100 -9.10 7.62 -24.48
C TYR A 100 -10.10 8.77 -24.67
N GLY A 101 -9.64 9.99 -24.99
CA GLY A 101 -10.47 11.17 -25.20
C GLY A 101 -11.45 11.43 -24.06
N VAL A 102 -12.75 11.52 -24.38
CA VAL A 102 -13.85 11.79 -23.42
C VAL A 102 -14.04 10.63 -22.42
N ALA A 103 -13.67 9.40 -22.78
CA ALA A 103 -13.85 8.25 -21.89
C ALA A 103 -13.05 8.41 -20.59
N LEU A 104 -11.86 9.03 -20.66
CA LEU A 104 -11.04 9.31 -19.48
C LEU A 104 -11.77 10.20 -18.47
N LEU A 105 -12.55 11.20 -18.92
CA LEU A 105 -13.30 12.08 -18.01
C LEU A 105 -14.41 11.33 -17.25
N LYS A 106 -14.97 10.28 -17.84
CA LYS A 106 -16.01 9.44 -17.21
C LYS A 106 -15.42 8.41 -16.25
N PHE A 107 -14.17 8.00 -16.50
CA PHE A 107 -13.53 6.88 -15.83
C PHE A 107 -13.52 6.99 -14.29
N PRO A 108 -13.10 8.10 -13.65
CA PRO A 108 -13.09 8.18 -12.19
C PRO A 108 -14.47 8.00 -11.55
N PHE A 109 -15.54 8.44 -12.22
CA PHE A 109 -16.90 8.29 -11.73
C PHE A 109 -17.42 6.86 -11.89
N GLN A 110 -17.07 6.19 -13.00
CA GLN A 110 -17.36 4.77 -13.21
C GLN A 110 -16.64 3.90 -12.17
N LEU A 111 -15.38 4.23 -11.88
CA LEU A 111 -14.57 3.52 -10.90
C LEU A 111 -15.19 3.64 -9.50
N THR A 112 -15.59 4.84 -9.08
CA THR A 112 -16.23 5.06 -7.77
C THR A 112 -17.56 4.31 -7.58
N GLY A 113 -18.25 3.96 -8.66
CA GLY A 113 -19.49 3.18 -8.63
C GLY A 113 -19.28 1.66 -8.71
N SER A 114 -18.04 1.18 -8.86
CA SER A 114 -17.75 -0.25 -9.07
C SER A 114 -17.77 -1.07 -7.78
N SER A 115 -18.06 -2.36 -7.90
CA SER A 115 -18.02 -3.30 -6.77
C SER A 115 -16.64 -3.47 -6.15
N PHE A 116 -15.56 -3.09 -6.86
CA PHE A 116 -14.18 -3.18 -6.37
C PHE A 116 -13.84 -2.15 -5.30
N MET A 117 -14.60 -1.04 -5.24
CA MET A 117 -14.28 0.08 -4.35
C MET A 117 -14.26 -0.30 -2.89
N GLY A 118 -15.19 -1.16 -2.47
CA GLY A 118 -15.25 -1.64 -1.11
C GLY A 118 -14.13 -2.63 -0.75
N GLU A 119 -13.43 -3.17 -1.74
CA GLU A 119 -12.48 -4.27 -1.54
C GLU A 119 -11.02 -3.84 -1.68
N ILE A 120 -10.77 -2.76 -2.42
CA ILE A 120 -9.43 -2.17 -2.49
C ILE A 120 -9.20 -1.37 -1.23
N TRP A 121 -8.31 -1.91 -0.41
CA TRP A 121 -7.82 -1.34 0.84
C TRP A 121 -7.74 0.19 0.80
N GLU A 122 -6.96 0.75 -0.12
CA GLU A 122 -6.66 2.19 -0.20
C GLU A 122 -7.88 3.09 -0.47
N TRP A 123 -8.98 2.52 -0.96
CA TRP A 123 -10.20 3.25 -1.31
C TRP A 123 -11.24 3.21 -0.20
N GLN A 124 -10.99 2.48 0.88
CA GLN A 124 -11.85 2.48 2.05
C GLN A 124 -11.69 3.77 2.89
N PRO A 125 -12.73 4.17 3.65
CA PRO A 125 -12.64 5.27 4.60
C PRO A 125 -11.56 5.02 5.67
N PRO A 126 -10.80 6.05 6.08
CA PRO A 126 -9.71 5.90 7.06
C PRO A 126 -10.19 5.44 8.44
N PHE A 127 -11.43 5.75 8.83
CA PHE A 127 -12.02 5.34 10.11
C PHE A 127 -12.63 3.94 10.09
N ALA A 128 -12.91 3.38 8.92
CA ALA A 128 -13.58 2.09 8.74
C ALA A 128 -12.62 0.96 8.30
N SER A 129 -11.32 1.25 8.30
CA SER A 129 -10.27 0.33 7.84
C SER A 129 -9.18 0.23 8.92
N ASP A 130 -8.37 -0.84 8.93
CA ASP A 130 -7.07 -0.92 9.64
C ASP A 130 -6.13 0.31 9.52
N PHE A 131 -6.39 1.29 8.64
CA PHE A 131 -5.69 2.58 8.63
C PHE A 131 -5.80 3.24 9.99
N ALA A 132 -6.95 3.07 10.66
CA ALA A 132 -7.22 3.55 12.01
C ALA A 132 -6.18 3.07 13.05
N GLY A 133 -5.53 1.92 12.81
CA GLY A 133 -4.49 1.37 13.69
C GLY A 133 -3.07 1.89 13.39
N THR A 134 -2.88 2.72 12.37
CA THR A 134 -1.57 3.23 11.96
C THR A 134 -1.20 4.52 12.70
N TYR A 135 0.10 4.86 12.75
CA TYR A 135 0.53 6.16 13.27
C TYR A 135 0.07 7.31 12.36
N MET A 136 -0.03 7.07 11.04
CA MET A 136 -0.53 8.03 10.06
C MET A 136 -1.96 8.48 10.38
N MET A 137 -2.79 7.62 10.98
CA MET A 137 -4.12 8.03 11.45
C MET A 137 -4.05 9.10 12.53
N ARG A 138 -3.13 8.97 13.49
CA ARG A 138 -2.96 9.93 14.57
C ARG A 138 -2.52 11.28 14.03
N GLU A 139 -1.57 11.27 13.09
CA GLU A 139 -1.12 12.46 12.38
C GLU A 139 -2.24 13.11 11.56
N TYR A 140 -3.03 12.30 10.85
CA TYR A 140 -4.18 12.75 10.07
C TYR A 140 -5.23 13.45 10.94
N VAL A 141 -5.62 12.84 12.07
CA VAL A 141 -6.59 13.42 13.00
C VAL A 141 -6.03 14.69 13.65
N ALA A 142 -4.78 14.67 14.12
CA ALA A 142 -4.14 15.83 14.71
C ALA A 142 -4.06 17.00 13.72
N TRP A 143 -3.66 16.73 12.47
CA TRP A 143 -3.60 17.71 11.40
C TRP A 143 -4.98 18.26 11.05
N GLY A 144 -6.00 17.40 10.95
CA GLY A 144 -7.38 17.80 10.68
C GLY A 144 -7.95 18.72 11.75
N LEU A 145 -7.77 18.38 13.03
CA LEU A 145 -8.22 19.20 14.16
C LEU A 145 -7.46 20.52 14.24
N PHE A 146 -6.13 20.48 14.04
CA PHE A 146 -5.31 21.69 14.02
C PHE A 146 -5.72 22.63 12.88
N GLY A 147 -5.86 22.11 11.65
CA GLY A 147 -6.29 22.88 10.50
C GLY A 147 -7.68 23.49 10.68
N LEU A 148 -8.62 22.73 11.24
CA LEU A 148 -9.97 23.23 11.56
C LEU A 148 -9.91 24.39 12.57
N ALA A 149 -9.13 24.25 13.64
CA ALA A 149 -8.95 25.31 14.64
C ALA A 149 -8.33 26.58 14.02
N ILE A 150 -7.28 26.43 13.21
CA ILE A 150 -6.64 27.56 12.53
C ILE A 150 -7.60 28.26 11.57
N HIS A 151 -8.39 27.52 10.79
CA HIS A 151 -9.37 28.13 9.88
C HIS A 151 -10.52 28.80 10.64
N ALA A 152 -11.01 28.21 11.74
CA ALA A 152 -12.02 28.83 12.58
C ALA A 152 -11.52 30.17 13.18
N LEU A 153 -10.31 30.19 13.75
CA LEU A 153 -9.70 31.41 14.29
C LEU A 153 -9.44 32.46 13.21
N THR A 154 -9.02 32.02 12.02
CA THR A 154 -8.84 32.90 10.85
C THR A 154 -10.17 33.55 10.48
N LEU A 155 -11.26 32.79 10.39
CA LEU A 155 -12.59 33.33 10.08
C LEU A 155 -13.09 34.32 11.14
N VAL A 156 -12.88 34.03 12.44
CA VAL A 156 -13.18 34.98 13.52
C VAL A 156 -12.41 36.29 13.36
N ARG A 157 -11.12 36.22 13.03
CA ARG A 157 -10.28 37.41 12.82
C ARG A 157 -10.68 38.18 11.57
N VAL A 158 -11.08 37.50 10.49
CA VAL A 158 -11.65 38.11 9.28
C VAL A 158 -12.93 38.86 9.63
N ALA A 159 -13.85 38.24 10.38
CA ALA A 159 -15.10 38.87 10.80
C ALA A 159 -14.86 40.12 11.66
N ARG A 160 -13.86 40.09 12.56
CA ARG A 160 -13.50 41.23 13.42
C ARG A 160 -12.77 42.35 12.67
N ARG A 161 -11.84 42.03 11.77
CA ARG A 161 -10.97 43.01 11.11
C ARG A 161 -11.44 43.43 9.72
N ARG A 162 -12.45 42.74 9.16
CA ARG A 162 -12.92 42.91 7.77
C ARG A 162 -11.80 42.90 6.74
N ALA A 163 -10.76 42.10 7.00
CA ALA A 163 -9.57 41.97 6.15
C ALA A 163 -9.46 40.54 5.62
N ALA A 164 -9.04 40.39 4.37
CA ALA A 164 -8.80 39.09 3.77
C ALA A 164 -7.60 38.39 4.45
N PRO A 165 -7.71 37.09 4.78
CA PRO A 165 -6.58 36.33 5.31
C PRO A 165 -5.57 36.00 4.18
N PRO A 166 -4.34 35.57 4.49
CA PRO A 166 -3.40 35.11 3.47
C PRO A 166 -3.99 33.98 2.63
N GLY A 167 -3.91 34.11 1.31
CA GLY A 167 -4.56 33.17 0.38
C GLY A 167 -6.08 33.32 0.27
N GLY A 168 -6.70 34.14 1.12
CA GLY A 168 -8.12 34.48 1.07
C GLY A 168 -9.06 33.32 1.34
N ALA A 169 -10.13 33.19 0.55
CA ALA A 169 -11.11 32.13 0.75
C ALA A 169 -10.63 30.75 0.21
N PHE A 170 -9.69 30.74 -0.73
CA PHE A 170 -9.22 29.51 -1.40
C PHE A 170 -8.67 28.44 -0.44
N PRO A 171 -7.77 28.75 0.52
CA PRO A 171 -7.30 27.76 1.50
C PRO A 171 -8.40 27.05 2.27
N VAL A 172 -9.46 27.76 2.67
CA VAL A 172 -10.60 27.19 3.40
C VAL A 172 -11.39 26.25 2.50
N LEU A 173 -11.68 26.68 1.26
CA LEU A 173 -12.39 25.85 0.28
C LEU A 173 -11.61 24.57 -0.05
N LEU A 174 -10.30 24.70 -0.26
CA LEU A 174 -9.41 23.57 -0.52
C LEU A 174 -9.35 22.63 0.68
N PHE A 175 -9.28 23.16 1.90
CA PHE A 175 -9.31 22.38 3.13
C PHE A 175 -10.59 21.55 3.25
N VAL A 176 -11.76 22.17 3.04
CA VAL A 176 -13.05 21.47 3.12
C VAL A 176 -13.16 20.38 2.06
N VAL A 177 -12.80 20.67 0.81
CA VAL A 177 -12.89 19.67 -0.28
C VAL A 177 -11.93 18.52 -0.06
N LEU A 178 -10.66 18.80 0.27
CA LEU A 178 -9.69 17.73 0.50
C LEU A 178 -9.98 16.92 1.77
N LEU A 179 -10.52 17.55 2.82
CA LEU A 179 -10.99 16.84 4.01
C LEU A 179 -12.16 15.89 3.66
N ALA A 180 -13.13 16.37 2.87
CA ALA A 180 -14.24 15.53 2.43
C ALA A 180 -13.75 14.32 1.60
N LEU A 181 -12.75 14.54 0.73
CA LEU A 181 -12.13 13.47 -0.06
C LEU A 181 -11.32 12.49 0.80
N SER A 182 -10.58 12.97 1.81
CA SER A 182 -9.79 12.12 2.72
C SER A 182 -10.66 11.32 3.68
N LEU A 183 -11.81 11.86 4.09
CA LEU A 183 -12.79 11.12 4.89
C LEU A 183 -13.45 9.97 4.12
N ARG A 184 -13.53 10.09 2.79
CA ARG A 184 -14.09 9.02 1.94
C ARG A 184 -13.09 7.92 1.61
N MET A 185 -11.82 8.28 1.36
CA MET A 185 -10.80 7.34 0.90
C MET A 185 -9.47 7.63 1.57
N GLN A 186 -8.87 6.62 2.23
CA GLN A 186 -7.57 6.79 2.89
C GLN A 186 -6.44 7.20 1.93
N ARG A 187 -6.52 6.83 0.63
CA ARG A 187 -5.58 7.29 -0.40
C ARG A 187 -5.47 8.82 -0.50
N ASN A 188 -6.53 9.54 -0.16
CA ASN A 188 -6.56 11.01 -0.22
C ASN A 188 -6.02 11.68 1.05
N VAL A 189 -5.65 10.92 2.10
CA VAL A 189 -5.08 11.49 3.34
C VAL A 189 -3.78 12.25 3.06
N THR A 190 -2.93 11.72 2.18
CA THR A 190 -1.68 12.39 1.78
C THR A 190 -1.95 13.65 0.97
N ASP A 191 -2.91 13.63 0.03
CA ASP A 191 -3.31 14.83 -0.72
C ASP A 191 -3.92 15.89 0.20
N PHE A 192 -4.69 15.49 1.22
CA PHE A 192 -5.20 16.40 2.25
C PHE A 192 -4.07 17.07 3.03
N GLY A 193 -3.11 16.31 3.57
CA GLY A 193 -1.96 16.88 4.28
C GLY A 193 -1.17 17.84 3.38
N LEU A 194 -0.75 17.37 2.20
CA LEU A 194 0.06 18.15 1.26
C LEU A 194 -0.66 19.41 0.75
N GLY A 195 -1.93 19.27 0.36
CA GLY A 195 -2.70 20.33 -0.26
C GLY A 195 -3.12 21.42 0.72
N THR A 196 -3.35 21.07 1.98
CA THR A 196 -3.81 22.02 3.00
C THR A 196 -2.67 22.66 3.79
N PHE A 197 -1.48 22.06 3.80
CA PHE A 197 -0.31 22.56 4.53
C PHE A 197 -0.03 24.07 4.29
N PRO A 198 0.07 24.57 3.05
CA PRO A 198 0.36 25.99 2.82
C PRO A 198 -0.72 26.92 3.42
N GLY A 199 -1.98 26.53 3.31
CA GLY A 199 -3.13 27.30 3.79
C GLY A 199 -3.19 27.39 5.31
N VAL A 200 -3.04 26.24 5.98
CA VAL A 200 -3.01 26.15 7.44
C VAL A 200 -1.80 26.90 8.00
N ALA A 201 -0.61 26.73 7.41
CA ALA A 201 0.59 27.44 7.84
C ALA A 201 0.47 28.96 7.69
N ALA A 202 -0.10 29.43 6.59
CA ALA A 202 -0.33 30.85 6.35
C ALA A 202 -1.38 31.45 7.33
N GLY A 203 -2.46 30.72 7.60
CA GLY A 203 -3.45 31.09 8.60
C GLY A 203 -2.84 31.18 10.01
N ALA A 204 -2.07 30.16 10.42
CA ALA A 204 -1.39 30.16 11.71
C ALA A 204 -0.43 31.35 11.86
N THR A 205 0.38 31.63 10.83
CA THR A 205 1.30 32.77 10.81
C THR A 205 0.57 34.11 10.92
N TRP A 206 -0.59 34.24 10.27
CA TRP A 206 -1.39 35.47 10.34
C TRP A 206 -2.05 35.71 11.70
N LEU A 207 -2.35 34.63 12.42
CA LEU A 207 -2.90 34.70 13.78
C LEU A 207 -1.83 35.13 14.80
N LEU A 208 -0.55 34.80 14.57
CA LEU A 208 0.55 35.19 15.45
C LEU A 208 0.72 36.72 15.56
N PRO A 209 1.16 37.23 16.73
CA PRO A 209 1.58 38.62 16.88
C PRO A 209 2.79 38.96 16.00
N ALA A 210 2.84 40.19 15.47
CA ALA A 210 3.91 40.63 14.58
C ALA A 210 5.32 40.52 15.19
N ALA A 211 5.45 40.68 16.50
CA ALA A 211 6.71 40.52 17.23
C ALA A 211 7.22 39.06 17.23
N ALA A 212 6.30 38.08 17.25
CA ALA A 212 6.64 36.66 17.16
C ALA A 212 7.04 36.27 15.72
N ALA A 213 6.37 36.84 14.71
CA ALA A 213 6.66 36.56 13.30
C ALA A 213 8.03 37.08 12.81
N ARG A 214 8.60 38.11 13.49
CA ARG A 214 9.90 38.71 13.12
C ARG A 214 11.11 38.05 13.78
N ARG A 215 10.92 37.18 14.78
CA ARG A 215 12.02 36.49 15.46
C ARG A 215 12.36 35.19 14.74
N GLY A 216 13.62 35.05 14.33
CA GLY A 216 14.23 33.73 14.09
C GLY A 216 14.21 33.17 12.66
N GLY A 217 13.91 33.94 11.61
CA GLY A 217 13.76 33.40 10.24
C GLY A 217 14.90 32.49 9.78
N ARG A 218 16.17 32.94 9.84
CA ARG A 218 17.33 32.14 9.39
C ARG A 218 17.69 30.97 10.31
N ALA A 219 17.64 31.17 11.63
CA ALA A 219 17.93 30.12 12.60
C ALA A 219 16.84 29.03 12.61
N CYS A 220 15.57 29.42 12.44
CA CYS A 220 14.44 28.52 12.30
C CYS A 220 14.51 27.73 10.97
N LEU A 221 14.83 28.40 9.86
CA LEU A 221 15.07 27.74 8.57
C LEU A 221 16.23 26.74 8.66
N ALA A 222 17.34 27.12 9.29
CA ALA A 222 18.47 26.23 9.53
C ALA A 222 18.06 25.05 10.42
N GLY A 223 17.32 25.29 11.51
CA GLY A 223 16.81 24.26 12.40
C GLY A 223 15.85 23.28 11.71
N ILE A 224 14.90 23.78 10.91
CA ILE A 224 14.00 22.97 10.09
C ILE A 224 14.80 22.17 9.06
N THR A 225 15.78 22.78 8.41
CA THR A 225 16.63 22.09 7.42
C THR A 225 17.41 20.98 8.10
N LEU A 226 18.04 21.23 9.25
CA LEU A 226 18.75 20.21 10.03
C LEU A 226 17.82 19.11 10.54
N LEU A 227 16.60 19.46 10.96
CA LEU A 227 15.58 18.47 11.35
C LEU A 227 15.17 17.59 10.17
N LEU A 228 14.89 18.18 9.01
CA LEU A 228 14.50 17.44 7.80
C LEU A 228 15.66 16.57 7.28
N LEU A 229 16.89 17.08 7.32
CA LEU A 229 18.10 16.30 7.01
C LEU A 229 18.29 15.16 8.01
N GLY A 230 18.13 15.43 9.31
CA GLY A 230 18.21 14.43 10.37
C GLY A 230 17.14 13.33 10.20
N LEU A 231 15.91 13.71 9.87
CA LEU A 231 14.83 12.78 9.53
C LEU A 231 15.15 11.98 8.27
N ALA A 232 15.68 12.62 7.23
CA ALA A 232 16.07 11.93 6.00
C ALA A 232 17.19 10.90 6.23
N VAL A 233 18.23 11.27 7.00
CA VAL A 233 19.31 10.36 7.41
C VAL A 233 18.75 9.24 8.29
N TRP A 234 17.86 9.55 9.24
CA TRP A 234 17.23 8.55 10.08
C TRP A 234 16.40 7.55 9.26
N PHE A 235 15.59 8.01 8.29
CA PHE A 235 14.84 7.13 7.39
C PHE A 235 15.76 6.31 6.48
N ALA A 236 16.86 6.89 5.98
CA ALA A 236 17.82 6.18 5.16
C ALA A 236 18.53 5.06 5.96
N TRP A 237 18.86 5.30 7.23
CA TRP A 237 19.52 4.33 8.10
C TRP A 237 18.56 3.29 8.69
N SER A 238 17.43 3.77 9.23
CA SER A 238 16.51 2.96 10.04
C SER A 238 15.38 2.32 9.23
N GLY A 239 15.23 2.70 7.96
CA GLY A 239 14.06 2.41 7.15
C GLY A 239 12.86 3.28 7.50
N TYR A 240 11.80 3.17 6.70
CA TYR A 240 10.54 3.89 6.91
C TYR A 240 9.61 3.07 7.81
N PRO A 241 9.24 3.57 9.02
CA PRO A 241 8.30 2.88 9.89
C PRO A 241 6.92 2.85 9.20
N PHE A 242 6.39 1.65 8.96
CA PHE A 242 5.05 1.50 8.39
C PHE A 242 4.03 1.15 9.50
N ARG A 243 4.47 0.35 10.47
CA ARG A 243 3.72 -0.08 11.66
C ARG A 243 4.66 -0.11 12.88
N PRO A 244 4.15 -0.13 14.12
CA PRO A 244 4.99 -0.15 15.32
C PRO A 244 6.10 -1.22 15.31
N SER A 245 5.83 -2.37 14.69
CA SER A 245 6.73 -3.53 14.61
C SER A 245 7.31 -3.78 13.20
N SER A 246 7.13 -2.86 12.24
CA SER A 246 7.59 -3.09 10.87
C SER A 246 8.15 -1.82 10.24
N ARG A 247 9.35 -1.95 9.67
CA ARG A 247 10.04 -0.92 8.90
C ARG A 247 10.28 -1.42 7.49
N ARG A 248 10.12 -0.54 6.51
CA ARG A 248 10.54 -0.80 5.12
C ARG A 248 11.99 -0.37 4.96
N SER A 249 12.83 -1.23 4.43
CA SER A 249 14.23 -0.91 4.13
C SER A 249 14.32 0.23 3.13
N ALA A 250 15.32 1.09 3.29
CA ALA A 250 15.69 2.07 2.28
C ALA A 250 16.53 1.38 1.19
N GLY A 251 16.34 1.76 -0.07
CA GLY A 251 17.12 1.25 -1.19
C GLY A 251 16.31 1.01 -2.46
N PHE A 252 16.99 0.51 -3.48
CA PHE A 252 16.39 0.03 -4.72
C PHE A 252 16.27 -1.50 -4.67
N GLY A 253 15.21 -2.03 -5.27
CA GLY A 253 15.01 -3.48 -5.35
C GLY A 253 13.54 -3.86 -5.25
N VAL A 254 13.32 -5.16 -5.14
CA VAL A 254 12.00 -5.77 -4.92
C VAL A 254 11.86 -6.14 -3.45
N GLY A 255 10.68 -5.88 -2.88
CA GLY A 255 10.40 -6.27 -1.50
C GLY A 255 10.31 -7.79 -1.35
N PHE A 256 10.45 -8.28 -0.11
CA PHE A 256 10.36 -9.70 0.22
C PHE A 256 9.04 -10.35 -0.24
N ASN A 257 7.98 -9.55 -0.44
CA ASN A 257 6.65 -10.02 -0.85
C ASN A 257 6.51 -10.20 -2.38
N ILE A 258 7.58 -9.96 -3.14
CA ILE A 258 7.62 -10.19 -4.57
C ILE A 258 8.17 -11.59 -4.82
N PRO A 259 7.47 -12.45 -5.57
CA PRO A 259 7.81 -13.87 -5.67
C PRO A 259 8.90 -14.12 -6.72
N VAL A 260 10.10 -13.60 -6.46
CA VAL A 260 11.25 -13.69 -7.37
C VAL A 260 11.69 -15.13 -7.54
N ALA A 261 11.95 -15.83 -6.43
CA ALA A 261 12.48 -17.21 -6.48
C ALA A 261 11.48 -18.19 -7.11
N GLY A 262 10.18 -18.09 -6.76
CA GLY A 262 9.14 -18.84 -7.47
C GLY A 262 9.03 -18.51 -8.96
N ALA A 263 9.22 -17.26 -9.37
CA ALA A 263 9.27 -16.91 -10.80
C ALA A 263 10.51 -17.49 -11.48
N ASP A 264 11.68 -17.42 -10.84
CA ASP A 264 12.92 -18.00 -11.38
C ASP A 264 12.75 -19.51 -11.60
N TYR A 265 12.13 -20.22 -10.65
CA TYR A 265 11.77 -21.62 -10.82
C TYR A 265 10.88 -21.88 -12.05
N LEU A 266 9.88 -21.02 -12.33
CA LEU A 266 9.07 -21.15 -13.55
C LEU A 266 9.93 -20.97 -14.81
N GLY A 267 10.81 -19.95 -14.82
CA GLY A 267 11.69 -19.64 -15.93
C GLY A 267 12.67 -20.76 -16.24
N ASP A 268 13.36 -21.25 -15.22
CA ASP A 268 14.37 -22.32 -15.32
C ASP A 268 13.76 -23.64 -15.83
N ASN A 269 12.48 -23.85 -15.57
CA ASN A 269 11.74 -25.04 -16.01
C ASN A 269 10.90 -24.83 -17.27
N GLY A 270 11.00 -23.65 -17.90
CA GLY A 270 10.26 -23.34 -19.13
C GLY A 270 8.74 -23.42 -18.97
N VAL A 271 8.23 -23.15 -17.77
CA VAL A 271 6.78 -23.18 -17.49
C VAL A 271 6.10 -22.05 -18.24
N ARG A 272 5.03 -22.38 -18.96
CA ARG A 272 4.29 -21.49 -19.88
C ARG A 272 2.81 -21.85 -19.91
N GLY A 273 1.99 -21.00 -20.51
CA GLY A 273 0.55 -21.19 -20.65
C GLY A 273 -0.26 -20.34 -19.67
N ASN A 274 -1.47 -20.79 -19.36
CA ASN A 274 -2.41 -20.01 -18.55
C ASN A 274 -2.23 -20.34 -17.06
N ALA A 275 -2.09 -19.32 -16.23
CA ALA A 275 -1.86 -19.44 -14.80
C ALA A 275 -3.13 -19.09 -14.02
N PHE A 276 -3.53 -19.94 -13.07
CA PHE A 276 -4.37 -19.47 -11.97
C PHE A 276 -3.47 -18.92 -10.86
N ASN A 277 -3.36 -17.60 -10.79
CA ASN A 277 -2.45 -16.92 -9.88
C ASN A 277 -3.19 -16.16 -8.76
N THR A 278 -2.49 -15.83 -7.67
CA THR A 278 -2.99 -14.84 -6.71
C THR A 278 -3.04 -13.45 -7.33
N TYR A 279 -4.11 -12.70 -7.05
CA TYR A 279 -4.34 -11.34 -7.54
C TYR A 279 -3.11 -10.41 -7.46
N THR A 280 -2.37 -10.45 -6.36
CA THR A 280 -1.19 -9.61 -6.11
C THR A 280 0.05 -10.05 -6.89
N THR A 281 0.15 -11.32 -7.29
CA THR A 281 1.32 -11.86 -7.98
C THR A 281 1.21 -11.75 -9.51
N GLY A 282 0.00 -11.52 -10.03
CA GLY A 282 -0.25 -11.52 -11.48
C GLY A 282 0.55 -10.49 -12.25
N ALA A 283 0.65 -9.26 -11.74
CA ALA A 283 1.42 -8.20 -12.40
C ALA A 283 2.91 -8.56 -12.55
N TYR A 284 3.48 -9.25 -11.55
CA TYR A 284 4.87 -9.68 -11.59
C TYR A 284 5.09 -10.82 -12.60
N LEU A 285 4.16 -11.78 -12.69
CA LEU A 285 4.19 -12.83 -13.72
C LEU A 285 4.09 -12.24 -15.13
N VAL A 286 3.21 -11.25 -15.33
CA VAL A 286 3.10 -10.53 -16.63
C VAL A 286 4.40 -9.82 -16.98
N TYR A 287 5.02 -9.12 -16.02
CA TYR A 287 6.31 -8.45 -16.23
C TYR A 287 7.41 -9.43 -16.66
N ARG A 288 7.48 -10.59 -16.02
CA ARG A 288 8.55 -11.58 -16.26
C ARG A 288 8.34 -12.40 -17.53
N PHE A 289 7.11 -12.73 -17.88
CA PHE A 289 6.82 -13.84 -18.79
C PHE A 289 5.76 -13.53 -19.85
N TYR A 290 5.30 -12.29 -20.01
CA TYR A 290 4.42 -11.98 -21.14
C TYR A 290 5.20 -12.02 -22.47
N PRO A 291 4.68 -12.67 -23.54
CA PRO A 291 3.35 -13.30 -23.66
C PRO A 291 3.27 -14.79 -23.35
N GLN A 292 4.35 -15.44 -22.93
CA GLN A 292 4.44 -16.90 -22.69
C GLN A 292 3.56 -17.38 -21.53
N VAL A 293 3.33 -16.53 -20.52
CA VAL A 293 2.41 -16.78 -19.41
C VAL A 293 1.27 -15.77 -19.45
N ARG A 294 0.04 -16.27 -19.39
CA ARG A 294 -1.18 -15.45 -19.27
C ARG A 294 -1.78 -15.68 -17.89
N VAL A 295 -1.99 -14.60 -17.15
CA VAL A 295 -2.50 -14.64 -15.78
C VAL A 295 -4.03 -14.67 -15.77
N ALA A 296 -4.62 -15.29 -14.75
CA ALA A 296 -6.05 -15.26 -14.51
C ALA A 296 -6.52 -13.85 -14.15
N MET A 297 -5.73 -13.14 -13.32
CA MET A 297 -6.05 -11.78 -12.88
C MET A 297 -4.85 -11.04 -12.28
N ASP A 298 -4.86 -9.71 -12.33
CA ASP A 298 -4.00 -8.84 -11.51
C ASP A 298 -4.74 -7.55 -11.11
N SER A 299 -4.02 -6.59 -10.53
CA SER A 299 -4.59 -5.37 -9.95
C SER A 299 -5.22 -4.35 -10.91
N ARG A 300 -5.16 -4.59 -12.23
CA ARG A 300 -5.79 -3.78 -13.27
C ARG A 300 -7.28 -4.12 -13.43
N ASN A 301 -8.04 -4.07 -12.34
CA ASN A 301 -9.46 -4.46 -12.29
C ASN A 301 -10.34 -3.77 -13.35
N ASP A 302 -10.01 -2.53 -13.68
CA ASP A 302 -10.66 -1.75 -14.72
C ASP A 302 -10.48 -2.34 -16.12
N VAL A 303 -9.35 -3.00 -16.38
CA VAL A 303 -9.07 -3.67 -17.66
C VAL A 303 -9.81 -5.00 -17.75
N TYR A 304 -9.84 -5.77 -16.66
CA TYR A 304 -10.48 -7.09 -16.63
C TYR A 304 -12.02 -7.04 -16.48
N GLY A 305 -12.55 -6.02 -15.82
CA GLY A 305 -13.98 -5.84 -15.60
C GLY A 305 -14.54 -6.58 -14.37
N ALA A 306 -15.72 -6.14 -13.93
CA ALA A 306 -16.36 -6.58 -12.68
C ALA A 306 -16.81 -8.04 -12.68
N ASP A 307 -17.18 -8.56 -13.85
CA ASP A 307 -17.68 -9.92 -13.97
C ASP A 307 -16.54 -10.93 -13.76
N LEU A 308 -15.40 -10.74 -14.44
CA LEU A 308 -14.23 -11.59 -14.30
C LEU A 308 -13.66 -11.56 -12.87
N TYR A 309 -13.62 -10.38 -12.24
CA TYR A 309 -13.18 -10.27 -10.85
C TYR A 309 -14.07 -11.05 -9.88
N ARG A 310 -15.41 -10.92 -10.01
CA ARG A 310 -16.35 -11.65 -9.14
C ARG A 310 -16.22 -13.16 -9.36
N GLU A 311 -16.07 -13.58 -10.61
CA GLU A 311 -15.85 -14.99 -10.95
C GLU A 311 -14.54 -15.51 -10.36
N TYR A 312 -13.43 -14.78 -10.52
CA TYR A 312 -12.12 -15.10 -9.95
C TYR A 312 -12.18 -15.21 -8.43
N LYS A 313 -12.83 -14.24 -7.76
CA LYS A 313 -13.02 -14.26 -6.32
C LYS A 313 -13.81 -15.47 -5.84
N HIS A 314 -14.90 -15.79 -6.54
CA HIS A 314 -15.71 -16.95 -6.21
C HIS A 314 -14.91 -18.24 -6.38
N ALA A 315 -14.15 -18.36 -7.47
CA ALA A 315 -13.22 -19.46 -7.70
C ALA A 315 -12.13 -19.56 -6.60
N ALA A 316 -11.66 -18.45 -6.04
CA ALA A 316 -10.67 -18.49 -4.96
C ALA A 316 -11.20 -19.10 -3.65
N THR A 317 -12.53 -19.12 -3.43
CA THR A 317 -13.14 -19.57 -2.17
C THR A 317 -14.03 -20.80 -2.29
N ASP A 318 -14.56 -21.12 -3.48
CA ASP A 318 -15.46 -22.25 -3.71
C ASP A 318 -14.79 -23.31 -4.61
N PRO A 319 -14.64 -24.57 -4.16
CA PRO A 319 -13.99 -25.62 -4.95
C PRO A 319 -14.68 -25.96 -6.28
N LYS A 320 -16.02 -25.85 -6.39
CA LYS A 320 -16.73 -26.14 -7.64
C LYS A 320 -16.50 -25.01 -8.64
N ALA A 321 -16.58 -23.77 -8.18
CA ALA A 321 -16.26 -22.60 -8.98
C ALA A 321 -14.79 -22.62 -9.43
N LEU A 322 -13.87 -23.03 -8.55
CA LEU A 322 -12.46 -23.19 -8.87
C LEU A 322 -12.24 -24.19 -10.00
N ALA A 323 -12.84 -25.38 -9.92
CA ALA A 323 -12.73 -26.39 -10.95
C ALA A 323 -13.26 -25.89 -12.31
N ALA A 324 -14.42 -25.21 -12.31
CA ALA A 324 -15.01 -24.62 -13.51
C ALA A 324 -14.09 -23.54 -14.11
N PHE A 325 -13.52 -22.68 -13.26
CA PHE A 325 -12.64 -21.60 -13.68
C PHE A 325 -11.32 -22.12 -14.25
N LEU A 326 -10.67 -23.07 -13.58
CA LEU A 326 -9.44 -23.71 -14.05
C LEU A 326 -9.63 -24.36 -15.42
N LYS A 327 -10.78 -25.00 -15.65
CA LYS A 327 -11.15 -25.55 -16.95
C LYS A 327 -11.39 -24.44 -17.99
N ARG A 328 -12.11 -23.38 -17.62
CA ARG A 328 -12.42 -22.25 -18.53
C ARG A 328 -11.17 -21.56 -19.05
N ILE A 329 -10.16 -21.38 -18.19
CA ILE A 329 -8.89 -20.77 -18.58
C ILE A 329 -7.88 -21.78 -19.12
N ASP A 330 -8.20 -23.07 -19.21
CA ASP A 330 -7.25 -24.15 -19.51
C ASP A 330 -5.94 -24.01 -18.72
N ALA A 331 -6.08 -23.97 -17.39
CA ALA A 331 -4.97 -23.70 -16.49
C ALA A 331 -3.86 -24.74 -16.65
N SER A 332 -2.65 -24.29 -16.98
CA SER A 332 -1.47 -25.13 -17.10
C SER A 332 -0.73 -25.28 -15.77
N PHE A 333 -0.78 -24.23 -14.94
CA PHE A 333 -0.21 -24.21 -13.59
C PHE A 333 -0.98 -23.25 -12.68
N VAL A 334 -0.75 -23.40 -11.38
CA VAL A 334 -1.29 -22.57 -10.31
C VAL A 334 -0.11 -21.90 -9.60
N PHE A 335 -0.23 -20.60 -9.30
CA PHE A 335 0.83 -19.80 -8.68
C PHE A 335 0.26 -18.92 -7.57
N LEU A 336 0.35 -19.38 -6.32
CA LEU A 336 -0.39 -18.76 -5.23
C LEU A 336 0.55 -18.21 -4.17
N ASP A 337 0.33 -16.96 -3.76
CA ASP A 337 0.88 -16.41 -2.52
C ASP A 337 0.16 -17.05 -1.33
N TRP A 338 0.78 -18.06 -0.71
CA TRP A 338 0.16 -18.88 0.33
C TRP A 338 0.07 -18.19 1.68
N THR A 339 0.72 -17.03 1.83
CA THR A 339 0.68 -16.22 3.05
C THR A 339 -0.60 -15.40 3.17
N LEU A 340 -1.32 -15.20 2.05
CA LEU A 340 -2.53 -14.39 1.99
C LEU A 340 -3.80 -15.21 2.21
N HIS A 341 -4.76 -14.64 2.96
CA HIS A 341 -6.14 -15.13 2.91
C HIS A 341 -6.83 -14.61 1.64
N PRO A 342 -7.63 -15.43 0.91
CA PRO A 342 -8.16 -16.74 1.26
C PRO A 342 -7.41 -17.94 0.67
N VAL A 343 -6.13 -17.83 0.31
CA VAL A 343 -5.40 -18.85 -0.50
C VAL A 343 -5.44 -20.27 0.11
N LYS A 344 -5.53 -20.39 1.43
CA LYS A 344 -5.76 -21.68 2.10
C LYS A 344 -7.00 -22.42 1.57
N ALA A 345 -8.12 -21.71 1.36
CA ALA A 345 -9.34 -22.29 0.80
C ALA A 345 -9.14 -22.74 -0.66
N THR A 346 -8.39 -21.96 -1.45
CA THR A 346 -8.02 -22.34 -2.82
C THR A 346 -7.18 -23.62 -2.84
N LEU A 347 -6.17 -23.72 -1.98
CA LEU A 347 -5.30 -24.90 -1.88
C LEU A 347 -6.07 -26.14 -1.40
N GLU A 348 -6.95 -25.99 -0.41
CA GLU A 348 -7.87 -27.06 0.00
C GLU A 348 -8.82 -27.47 -1.14
N GLY A 349 -9.31 -26.50 -1.91
CA GLY A 349 -10.10 -26.72 -3.12
C GLY A 349 -9.33 -27.55 -4.16
N LEU A 350 -8.07 -27.19 -4.46
CA LEU A 350 -7.20 -27.92 -5.38
C LEU A 350 -6.95 -29.35 -4.93
N ARG A 351 -6.75 -29.58 -3.63
CA ARG A 351 -6.63 -30.95 -3.07
C ARG A 351 -7.90 -31.77 -3.29
N LYS A 352 -9.08 -31.17 -3.13
CA LYS A 352 -10.37 -31.84 -3.37
C LYS A 352 -10.62 -32.11 -4.85
N ILE A 353 -10.23 -31.18 -5.73
CA ILE A 353 -10.34 -31.35 -7.19
C ILE A 353 -9.42 -32.47 -7.68
N GLY A 354 -8.23 -32.60 -7.08
CA GLY A 354 -7.23 -33.59 -7.49
C GLY A 354 -6.54 -33.22 -8.80
N GLY A 355 -5.57 -34.02 -9.23
CA GLY A 355 -4.85 -33.81 -10.50
C GLY A 355 -3.79 -32.69 -10.48
N TRP A 356 -3.63 -31.98 -9.37
CA TRP A 356 -2.60 -30.95 -9.17
C TRP A 356 -1.51 -31.44 -8.23
N ARG A 357 -0.24 -31.15 -8.55
CA ARG A 357 0.92 -31.49 -7.72
C ARG A 357 1.70 -30.24 -7.35
N LEU A 358 1.96 -30.05 -6.06
CA LEU A 358 2.90 -29.05 -5.56
C LEU A 358 4.32 -29.43 -6.01
N VAL A 359 4.98 -28.55 -6.75
CA VAL A 359 6.34 -28.77 -7.29
C VAL A 359 7.36 -27.77 -6.75
N TYR A 360 6.90 -26.66 -6.19
CA TYR A 360 7.75 -25.63 -5.60
C TYR A 360 7.01 -24.89 -4.50
N PHE A 361 7.73 -24.50 -3.46
CA PHE A 361 7.30 -23.49 -2.52
C PHE A 361 8.48 -22.75 -1.88
N ASP A 362 8.25 -21.49 -1.51
CA ASP A 362 9.16 -20.65 -0.73
C ASP A 362 8.38 -19.90 0.37
N ASP A 363 8.96 -18.85 0.94
CA ASP A 363 8.34 -18.03 1.99
C ASP A 363 7.11 -17.22 1.53
N VAL A 364 6.88 -17.12 0.22
CA VAL A 364 5.83 -16.27 -0.38
C VAL A 364 4.83 -17.13 -1.16
N VAL A 365 5.31 -18.01 -2.04
CA VAL A 365 4.50 -18.68 -3.05
C VAL A 365 4.58 -20.19 -3.03
N VAL A 366 3.52 -20.81 -3.51
CA VAL A 366 3.43 -22.22 -3.89
C VAL A 366 3.12 -22.32 -5.38
N ILE A 367 3.69 -23.32 -6.04
CA ILE A 367 3.47 -23.60 -7.45
C ILE A 367 2.96 -25.02 -7.60
N LEU A 368 1.80 -25.17 -8.23
CA LEU A 368 1.23 -26.47 -8.55
C LEU A 368 1.09 -26.63 -10.06
N VAL A 369 1.38 -27.82 -10.56
CA VAL A 369 1.19 -28.17 -11.97
C VAL A 369 0.23 -29.35 -12.12
N ARG A 370 -0.41 -29.45 -13.28
CA ARG A 370 -1.24 -30.60 -13.61
C ARG A 370 -0.40 -31.85 -13.78
N GLN A 371 -0.81 -32.94 -13.14
CA GLN A 371 -0.18 -34.25 -13.25
C GLN A 371 -0.41 -34.90 -14.62
N ASP A 372 -1.49 -34.55 -15.30
CA ASP A 372 -1.86 -34.99 -16.64
C ASP A 372 -1.63 -33.92 -17.72
N GLY A 373 -0.92 -32.84 -17.35
CA GLY A 373 -0.74 -31.66 -18.20
C GLY A 373 0.63 -31.59 -18.89
N PRO A 374 0.93 -30.46 -19.55
CA PRO A 374 2.18 -30.25 -20.28
C PRO A 374 3.44 -30.29 -19.39
N PHE A 375 3.27 -30.20 -18.07
CA PHE A 375 4.34 -30.25 -17.07
C PHE A 375 4.27 -31.51 -16.20
N ALA A 376 3.68 -32.60 -16.68
CA ALA A 376 3.61 -33.88 -15.95
C ALA A 376 5.00 -34.41 -15.53
N ALA A 377 6.02 -34.22 -16.37
CA ALA A 377 7.41 -34.56 -16.02
C ALA A 377 7.93 -33.76 -14.81
N LEU A 378 7.54 -32.49 -14.70
CA LEU A 378 7.86 -31.64 -13.55
C LEU A 378 7.12 -32.13 -12.30
N ALA A 379 5.85 -32.50 -12.43
CA ALA A 379 5.06 -33.09 -11.35
C ALA A 379 5.70 -34.37 -10.81
N ALA A 380 6.27 -35.21 -11.68
CA ALA A 380 6.96 -36.44 -11.27
C ALA A 380 8.33 -36.19 -10.64
N ARG A 381 9.11 -35.23 -11.17
CA ARG A 381 10.48 -34.94 -10.72
C ARG A 381 10.51 -34.15 -9.41
N ASP A 382 9.72 -33.09 -9.32
CA ASP A 382 9.79 -32.11 -8.23
C ASP A 382 8.60 -32.20 -7.26
N GLY A 383 7.64 -33.08 -7.54
CA GLY A 383 6.41 -33.20 -6.78
C GLY A 383 6.64 -33.54 -5.32
N TYR A 384 6.21 -32.68 -4.41
CA TYR A 384 6.18 -32.97 -2.98
C TYR A 384 5.01 -33.89 -2.61
N THR A 385 5.22 -34.73 -1.60
CA THR A 385 4.22 -35.69 -1.10
C THR A 385 3.86 -35.47 0.35
N LEU A 386 4.81 -34.99 1.18
CA LEU A 386 4.62 -34.80 2.61
C LEU A 386 4.76 -33.34 3.04
N VAL A 387 5.65 -32.56 2.40
CA VAL A 387 5.81 -31.13 2.73
C VAL A 387 4.86 -30.26 1.91
N ASP A 388 4.14 -29.39 2.62
CA ASP A 388 3.24 -28.39 2.03
C ASP A 388 3.04 -27.26 3.06
N PRO A 389 3.46 -26.02 2.75
CA PRO A 389 3.43 -24.93 3.73
C PRO A 389 2.02 -24.53 4.14
N ALA A 390 1.00 -24.76 3.31
CA ALA A 390 -0.37 -24.41 3.63
C ALA A 390 -1.06 -25.40 4.59
N SER A 391 -0.69 -26.68 4.54
CA SER A 391 -1.15 -27.70 5.51
C SER A 391 -0.18 -27.96 6.66
N TYR A 392 1.00 -27.34 6.64
CA TYR A 392 2.01 -27.59 7.65
C TYR A 392 1.51 -27.35 9.08
N ARG A 393 1.83 -28.29 9.97
CA ARG A 393 1.57 -28.24 11.40
C ARG A 393 2.89 -28.57 12.12
N PRO A 394 3.53 -27.59 12.78
CA PRO A 394 4.78 -27.83 13.49
C PRO A 394 4.58 -28.86 14.61
N GLY A 395 5.57 -29.70 14.86
CA GLY A 395 5.57 -30.68 15.96
C GLY A 395 4.74 -31.94 15.73
N THR A 396 4.12 -32.11 14.56
CA THR A 396 3.23 -33.26 14.29
C THR A 396 3.80 -34.27 13.28
N ILE A 397 5.11 -34.24 12.99
CA ILE A 397 5.74 -35.18 12.05
C ILE A 397 5.90 -36.55 12.75
N PRO A 398 5.29 -37.63 12.23
CA PRO A 398 5.50 -38.97 12.75
C PRO A 398 6.96 -39.43 12.53
N PRO A 399 7.60 -40.11 13.51
CA PRO A 399 8.99 -40.55 13.37
C PRO A 399 9.27 -41.45 12.16
N ASP A 400 8.30 -42.28 11.75
CA ASP A 400 8.40 -43.15 10.57
C ASP A 400 8.44 -42.37 9.24
N ARG A 401 7.85 -41.18 9.21
CA ARG A 401 7.84 -40.29 8.03
C ARG A 401 8.94 -39.25 8.05
N ALA A 402 9.55 -39.00 9.20
CA ALA A 402 10.54 -37.96 9.39
C ALA A 402 11.75 -38.03 8.42
N PRO A 403 12.29 -39.20 8.03
CA PRO A 403 13.36 -39.27 7.03
C PRO A 403 12.95 -38.69 5.67
N LEU A 404 11.74 -39.02 5.19
CA LEU A 404 11.25 -38.55 3.90
C LEU A 404 10.89 -37.06 3.96
N VAL A 405 10.32 -36.58 5.08
CA VAL A 405 10.08 -35.15 5.28
C VAL A 405 11.39 -34.37 5.28
N LEU A 406 12.44 -34.91 5.92
CA LEU A 406 13.76 -34.28 5.92
C LEU A 406 14.33 -34.18 4.50
N GLU A 407 14.22 -35.24 3.69
CA GLU A 407 14.65 -35.24 2.29
C GLU A 407 13.90 -34.18 1.46
N GLU A 408 12.57 -34.17 1.54
CA GLU A 408 11.74 -33.21 0.82
C GLU A 408 12.00 -31.75 1.27
N ALA A 409 12.12 -31.51 2.58
CA ALA A 409 12.41 -30.18 3.12
C ALA A 409 13.80 -29.70 2.70
N THR A 410 14.81 -30.58 2.70
CA THR A 410 16.17 -30.23 2.23
C THR A 410 16.18 -29.91 0.73
N ARG A 411 15.38 -30.63 -0.07
CA ARG A 411 15.20 -30.31 -1.49
C ARG A 411 14.51 -28.96 -1.68
N ALA A 412 13.45 -28.68 -0.92
CA ALA A 412 12.75 -27.40 -0.95
C ALA A 412 13.67 -26.23 -0.55
N GLU A 413 14.50 -26.40 0.48
CA GLU A 413 15.48 -25.40 0.89
C GLU A 413 16.45 -25.06 -0.24
N ARG A 414 17.01 -26.08 -0.91
CA ARG A 414 17.91 -25.86 -2.06
C ARG A 414 17.20 -25.14 -3.21
N GLN A 415 15.98 -25.55 -3.57
CA GLN A 415 15.22 -24.96 -4.68
C GLN A 415 14.78 -23.53 -4.39
N SER A 416 14.48 -23.20 -3.14
CA SER A 416 14.01 -21.88 -2.72
C SER A 416 15.14 -20.93 -2.29
N HIS A 417 16.40 -21.32 -2.47
CA HIS A 417 17.58 -20.57 -2.02
C HIS A 417 17.56 -20.27 -0.51
N GLY A 418 17.06 -21.22 0.29
CA GLY A 418 17.11 -21.14 1.75
C GLY A 418 15.91 -20.47 2.41
N ALA A 419 14.71 -20.53 1.80
CA ALA A 419 13.49 -19.97 2.37
C ALA A 419 13.25 -20.46 3.82
N LEU A 420 12.84 -19.56 4.70
CA LEU A 420 12.70 -19.80 6.13
C LEU A 420 11.70 -20.92 6.45
N ILE A 421 10.58 -20.99 5.74
CA ILE A 421 9.58 -22.04 5.95
C ILE A 421 10.15 -23.44 5.67
N THR A 422 11.05 -23.57 4.69
CA THR A 422 11.69 -24.84 4.36
C THR A 422 12.66 -25.28 5.46
N ARG A 423 13.39 -24.32 6.05
CA ARG A 423 14.26 -24.55 7.21
C ARG A 423 13.46 -24.97 8.44
N VAL A 424 12.32 -24.33 8.70
CA VAL A 424 11.42 -24.73 9.81
C VAL A 424 10.90 -26.16 9.64
N MET A 425 10.54 -26.56 8.41
CA MET A 425 10.13 -27.94 8.14
C MET A 425 11.27 -28.94 8.33
N ARG A 426 12.49 -28.55 7.92
CA ARG A 426 13.72 -29.33 8.09
C ARG A 426 14.05 -29.51 9.57
N GLU A 427 13.99 -28.44 10.36
CA GLU A 427 14.16 -28.47 11.81
C GLU A 427 13.18 -29.43 12.48
N ASN A 428 11.89 -29.34 12.17
CA ASN A 428 10.86 -30.23 12.71
C ASN A 428 11.15 -31.70 12.37
N ALA A 429 11.60 -32.00 11.15
CA ALA A 429 11.99 -33.36 10.76
C ALA A 429 13.23 -33.84 11.53
N LEU A 430 14.23 -32.98 11.75
CA LEU A 430 15.42 -33.30 12.57
C LEU A 430 15.04 -33.58 14.03
N LEU A 431 14.16 -32.77 14.61
CA LEU A 431 13.63 -32.98 15.96
C LEU A 431 12.89 -34.33 16.06
N ALA A 432 12.04 -34.67 15.09
CA ALA A 432 11.33 -35.93 15.03
C ALA A 432 12.26 -37.16 14.90
N LEU A 433 13.45 -36.97 14.31
CA LEU A 433 14.53 -37.98 14.23
C LEU A 433 15.43 -38.01 15.47
N GLY A 434 15.21 -37.15 16.46
CA GLY A 434 16.08 -37.01 17.64
C GLY A 434 17.43 -36.33 17.35
N ARG A 435 17.64 -35.75 16.16
CA ARG A 435 18.87 -35.06 15.74
C ARG A 435 18.91 -33.63 16.27
N ARG A 436 18.90 -33.49 17.60
CA ARG A 436 18.72 -32.21 18.30
C ARG A 436 19.77 -31.17 17.93
N ALA A 437 21.06 -31.53 17.91
CA ALA A 437 22.14 -30.57 17.63
C ALA A 437 21.95 -29.87 16.26
N GLU A 438 21.61 -30.64 15.23
CA GLU A 438 21.38 -30.12 13.89
C GLU A 438 20.11 -29.27 13.81
N ALA A 439 19.05 -29.64 14.55
CA ALA A 439 17.86 -28.80 14.65
C ALA A 439 18.17 -27.44 15.31
N LEU A 440 19.00 -27.42 16.36
CA LEU A 440 19.44 -26.17 17.00
C LEU A 440 20.21 -25.27 16.03
N ASP A 441 21.04 -25.85 15.16
CA ASP A 441 21.82 -25.08 14.19
C ASP A 441 20.93 -24.49 13.08
N GLU A 442 19.90 -25.22 12.63
CA GLU A 442 18.88 -24.67 11.73
C GLU A 442 18.10 -23.53 12.40
N GLU A 443 17.68 -23.69 13.65
CA GLU A 443 16.96 -22.64 14.37
C GLU A 443 17.80 -21.36 14.51
N LYS A 444 19.09 -21.49 14.85
CA LYS A 444 20.01 -20.33 14.90
C LYS A 444 20.09 -19.63 13.56
N ALA A 445 20.15 -20.37 12.45
CA ALA A 445 20.18 -19.80 11.11
C ALA A 445 18.87 -19.05 10.78
N ILE A 446 17.72 -19.61 11.18
CA ILE A 446 16.40 -18.96 11.03
C ILE A 446 16.34 -17.65 11.81
N ILE A 447 16.81 -17.64 13.07
CA ILE A 447 16.82 -16.45 13.92
C ILE A 447 17.79 -15.39 13.37
N ALA A 448 18.97 -15.81 12.90
CA ALA A 448 19.97 -14.90 12.35
C ALA A 448 19.52 -14.20 11.06
N ALA A 449 18.57 -14.81 10.32
CA ALA A 449 17.98 -14.21 9.13
C ALA A 449 16.98 -13.07 9.44
N ASP A 450 16.63 -12.86 10.71
CA ASP A 450 15.70 -11.82 11.21
C ASP A 450 14.39 -11.74 10.39
N PRO A 451 13.50 -12.75 10.49
CA PRO A 451 12.29 -12.87 9.67
C PRO A 451 11.43 -11.58 9.70
N PRO A 452 11.30 -10.85 8.57
CA PRO A 452 10.57 -9.58 8.55
C PRO A 452 9.06 -9.81 8.61
N PHE A 453 8.27 -8.81 8.99
CA PHE A 453 6.81 -8.85 8.80
C PHE A 453 6.50 -8.99 7.29
N PRO A 454 5.64 -9.95 6.86
CA PRO A 454 4.69 -10.76 7.63
C PRO A 454 5.17 -12.19 7.97
N LEU A 455 6.44 -12.53 7.77
CA LEU A 455 7.02 -13.84 8.14
C LEU A 455 7.19 -14.03 9.66
N HIS A 456 6.61 -13.16 10.49
CA HIS A 456 6.66 -13.28 11.95
C HIS A 456 6.02 -14.58 12.48
N PHE A 457 5.16 -15.23 11.69
CA PHE A 457 4.60 -16.54 12.04
C PHE A 457 5.67 -17.64 12.17
N ILE A 458 6.87 -17.44 11.60
CA ILE A 458 8.02 -18.33 11.77
C ILE A 458 8.35 -18.48 13.26
N PHE A 459 8.36 -17.39 14.04
CA PHE A 459 8.59 -17.47 15.49
C PHE A 459 7.48 -18.23 16.22
N THR A 460 6.22 -18.12 15.76
CA THR A 460 5.13 -18.94 16.28
C THR A 460 5.38 -20.43 16.01
N TYR A 461 5.93 -20.79 14.85
CA TYR A 461 6.30 -22.17 14.53
C TYR A 461 7.46 -22.68 15.36
N LEU A 462 8.54 -21.90 15.52
CA LEU A 462 9.66 -22.24 16.40
C LEU A 462 9.19 -22.47 17.84
N GLY A 463 8.30 -21.61 18.34
CA GLY A 463 7.69 -21.78 19.67
C GLY A 463 6.92 -23.10 19.82
N ILE A 464 6.17 -23.50 18.79
CA ILE A 464 5.45 -24.79 18.79
C ILE A 464 6.44 -25.97 18.74
N LEU A 465 7.53 -25.87 17.96
CA LEU A 465 8.54 -26.93 17.88
C LEU A 465 9.23 -27.13 19.24
N ARG A 466 9.67 -26.06 19.89
CA ARG A 466 10.24 -26.10 21.24
C ARG A 466 9.29 -26.65 22.27
N TYR A 467 8.04 -26.19 22.24
CA TYR A 467 7.00 -26.69 23.12
C TYR A 467 6.80 -28.20 22.96
N SER A 468 6.75 -28.67 21.71
CA SER A 468 6.59 -30.10 21.38
C SER A 468 7.82 -30.93 21.76
N ALA A 469 9.02 -30.32 21.75
CA ALA A 469 10.26 -30.94 22.21
C ALA A 469 10.43 -30.92 23.75
N GLY A 470 9.52 -30.28 24.49
CA GLY A 470 9.55 -30.17 25.96
C GLY A 470 10.39 -29.00 26.49
N ASP A 471 10.91 -28.13 25.62
CA ASP A 471 11.72 -26.96 25.98
C ASP A 471 10.81 -25.74 26.21
N LEU A 472 10.11 -25.75 27.35
CA LEU A 472 9.13 -24.70 27.69
C LEU A 472 9.75 -23.28 27.79
N PRO A 473 10.94 -23.09 28.39
CA PRO A 473 11.54 -21.76 28.48
C PRO A 473 11.83 -21.14 27.10
N GLU A 474 12.40 -21.92 26.18
CA GLU A 474 12.72 -21.42 24.84
C GLU A 474 11.47 -21.24 23.99
N ALA A 475 10.47 -22.13 24.14
CA ALA A 475 9.16 -21.95 23.53
C ALA A 475 8.53 -20.61 23.92
N ALA A 476 8.57 -20.26 25.21
CA ALA A 476 8.05 -18.99 25.71
C ALA A 476 8.80 -17.79 25.11
N THR A 477 10.12 -17.90 24.90
CA THR A 477 10.94 -16.87 24.25
C THR A 477 10.48 -16.61 22.82
N HIS A 478 10.30 -17.65 22.00
CA HIS A 478 9.83 -17.48 20.63
C HIS A 478 8.40 -16.94 20.56
N PHE A 479 7.49 -17.39 21.43
CA PHE A 479 6.13 -16.84 21.47
C PHE A 479 6.10 -15.36 21.89
N ARG A 480 6.95 -14.92 22.83
CA ARG A 480 7.10 -13.50 23.16
C ARG A 480 7.59 -12.70 21.95
N HIS A 481 8.56 -13.23 21.21
CA HIS A 481 9.06 -12.58 20.00
C HIS A 481 7.96 -12.44 18.94
N ALA A 482 7.22 -13.52 18.67
CA ALA A 482 6.07 -13.48 17.75
C ALA A 482 5.03 -12.42 18.15
N LEU A 483 4.73 -12.28 19.45
CA LEU A 483 3.78 -11.28 19.96
C LEU A 483 4.31 -9.85 19.91
N ALA A 484 5.63 -9.65 20.04
CA ALA A 484 6.25 -8.35 19.86
C ALA A 484 6.10 -7.87 18.40
N LEU A 485 6.18 -8.78 17.44
CA LEU A 485 5.97 -8.50 16.02
C LEU A 485 4.48 -8.39 15.66
N ASN A 486 3.63 -9.24 16.24
CA ASN A 486 2.19 -9.27 16.03
C ASN A 486 1.41 -9.59 17.33
N HIS A 487 1.01 -8.55 18.05
CA HIS A 487 0.23 -8.66 19.29
C HIS A 487 -1.13 -9.37 19.14
N ARG A 488 -1.62 -9.59 17.91
CA ARG A 488 -2.90 -10.28 17.63
C ARG A 488 -2.73 -11.77 17.32
N ASP A 489 -1.51 -12.32 17.37
CA ASP A 489 -1.30 -13.75 17.15
C ASP A 489 -1.86 -14.57 18.32
N LYS A 490 -3.06 -15.13 18.10
CA LYS A 490 -3.77 -15.95 19.10
C LYS A 490 -3.02 -17.24 19.43
N VAL A 491 -2.30 -17.81 18.46
CA VAL A 491 -1.56 -19.06 18.66
C VAL A 491 -0.35 -18.79 19.52
N ALA A 492 0.38 -17.71 19.26
CA ALA A 492 1.51 -17.30 20.10
C ALA A 492 1.06 -16.89 21.52
N ALA A 493 -0.07 -16.19 21.65
CA ALA A 493 -0.61 -15.82 22.97
C ALA A 493 -0.97 -17.04 23.83
N GLU A 494 -1.63 -18.04 23.24
CA GLU A 494 -1.97 -19.27 23.95
C GLU A 494 -0.72 -20.13 24.23
N GLY A 495 0.19 -20.23 23.25
CA GLY A 495 1.47 -20.92 23.42
C GLY A 495 2.32 -20.34 24.55
N LEU A 496 2.40 -19.01 24.64
CA LEU A 496 3.10 -18.32 25.72
C LEU A 496 2.47 -18.62 27.09
N ARG A 497 1.14 -18.61 27.16
CA ARG A 497 0.42 -18.93 28.40
C ARG A 497 0.76 -20.34 28.87
N ARG A 498 0.73 -21.33 27.97
CA ARG A 498 1.00 -22.74 28.31
C ARG A 498 2.46 -23.01 28.67
N SER A 499 3.40 -22.32 28.01
CA SER A 499 4.84 -22.49 28.24
C SER A 499 5.36 -21.74 29.47
N SER A 500 4.59 -20.80 30.03
CA SER A 500 4.98 -20.00 31.20
C SER A 500 4.37 -20.48 32.51
N LEU A 501 3.55 -21.54 32.51
CA LEU A 501 3.04 -22.16 33.73
C LEU A 501 4.15 -22.98 34.40
N PRO A 502 4.26 -22.96 35.74
CA PRO A 502 5.14 -23.90 36.44
C PRO A 502 4.71 -25.34 36.14
N PRO A 503 5.66 -26.28 36.05
CA PRO A 503 5.41 -27.68 35.70
C PRO A 503 4.51 -28.41 36.71
#